data_AF-A0AAD6TY64-F1
#
_entry.id   AF-A0AAD6TY64-F1
#
_cell.length_a   1.000
_cell.length_b   1.000
_cell.length_c   1.000
_cell.angle_alpha   90.00
_cell.angle_beta   90.00
_cell.angle_gamma   90.00
#
_symmetry.space_group_name_H-M   'P 1'
#
loop_
_entity.id
_entity.type
_entity.pdbx_description
1 polymer ?
#
loop_
_entity_poly.entity_id
_entity_poly.type
_entity_poly.pdbx_seq_one_letter_code
_entity_poly.pdbx_strand_id
1 'polypeptide(L)'
;MSFQDIETGLAHPARTQPSLNPQSREDASFLELQSSLALQVFKMNANVQGILKLVDQLGTAKDSATLRKSLHDLTDATRAMAKRGSDDLKKLSVLQASLPHQKTAMQKTSHDLEMSLVAFQRAQRVSAERQRTVVQGVRMAVDDDPEQLEAQDDDGPGTRQAQILQAQLSPHELAYQESLIQEREAEIREIETGIHELAEIFHDLGTLVHQQGGMLDNIESNISSVAVDVHSGAEELRTASDYQRKAGRRAACLMIVLVVVTAVVLLAILS
;
A
#
# COMPACT_ATOMS: atom_id res chain seq x y z
N MET A 1 -23.47 -23.77 -29.45
CA MET A 1 -22.73 -22.96 -30.45
C MET A 1 -22.22 -23.94 -31.49
N SER A 2 -22.73 -23.83 -32.72
CA SER A 2 -22.51 -24.81 -33.80
C SER A 2 -21.24 -24.45 -34.58
N PHE A 3 -20.54 -25.46 -35.09
CA PHE A 3 -19.35 -25.32 -35.95
C PHE A 3 -19.62 -24.53 -37.26
N GLN A 4 -20.88 -24.24 -37.57
CA GLN A 4 -21.31 -23.48 -38.76
C GLN A 4 -21.14 -21.96 -38.63
N ASP A 5 -20.95 -21.41 -37.43
CA ASP A 5 -20.82 -19.96 -37.24
C ASP A 5 -19.42 -19.41 -37.60
N ILE A 6 -18.43 -20.28 -37.84
CA ILE A 6 -17.03 -19.90 -38.11
C ILE A 6 -16.76 -19.67 -39.62
N GLU A 7 -17.53 -20.28 -40.52
CA GLU A 7 -17.27 -20.22 -41.98
C GLU A 7 -17.85 -18.98 -42.70
N THR A 8 -18.77 -18.23 -42.09
CA THR A 8 -19.52 -17.18 -42.82
C THR A 8 -18.85 -15.81 -42.86
N GLY A 9 -17.64 -15.64 -42.31
CA GLY A 9 -16.86 -14.41 -42.49
C GLY A 9 -17.57 -13.12 -42.06
N LEU A 10 -18.60 -13.21 -41.21
CA LEU A 10 -19.29 -12.06 -40.65
C LEU A 10 -18.35 -11.40 -39.64
N ALA A 11 -17.74 -10.30 -40.09
CA ALA A 11 -16.88 -9.43 -39.31
C ALA A 11 -17.53 -9.16 -37.95
N HIS A 12 -16.88 -9.62 -36.89
CA HIS A 12 -17.20 -9.18 -35.55
C HIS A 12 -17.11 -7.65 -35.51
N PRO A 13 -18.01 -6.96 -34.78
CA PRO A 13 -17.77 -5.56 -34.49
C PRO A 13 -16.41 -5.51 -33.78
N ALA A 14 -15.47 -4.79 -34.39
CA ALA A 14 -14.13 -4.64 -33.88
C ALA A 14 -14.24 -4.24 -32.41
N ARG A 15 -13.85 -5.14 -31.51
CA ARG A 15 -13.58 -4.80 -30.13
C ARG A 15 -12.44 -3.79 -30.21
N THR A 16 -12.80 -2.52 -30.16
CA THR A 16 -11.85 -1.40 -30.14
C THR A 16 -10.92 -1.66 -28.98
N GLN A 17 -9.74 -2.21 -29.29
CA GLN A 17 -8.62 -2.17 -28.36
C GLN A 17 -8.41 -0.67 -28.08
N PRO A 18 -8.40 -0.24 -26.81
CA PRO A 18 -8.08 1.15 -26.52
C PRO A 18 -6.71 1.41 -27.12
N SER A 19 -6.64 2.35 -28.06
CA SER A 19 -5.38 2.72 -28.69
C SER A 19 -4.46 3.24 -27.59
N LEU A 20 -3.41 2.48 -27.28
CA LEU A 20 -2.35 2.88 -26.34
C LEU A 20 -1.51 4.06 -26.88
N ASN A 21 -1.74 4.50 -28.11
CA ASN A 21 -1.15 5.70 -28.66
C ASN A 21 -2.01 6.92 -28.30
N PRO A 22 -1.43 7.95 -27.66
CA PRO A 22 -2.16 9.16 -27.31
C PRO A 22 -2.66 9.85 -28.57
N GLN A 23 -3.96 10.12 -28.61
CA GLN A 23 -4.62 10.75 -29.76
C GLN A 23 -4.50 12.29 -29.72
N SER A 24 -4.23 12.85 -28.54
CA SER A 24 -4.04 14.28 -28.31
C SER A 24 -3.04 14.53 -27.17
N ARG A 25 -2.65 15.79 -26.98
CA ARG A 25 -1.81 16.18 -25.83
C ARG A 25 -2.52 15.93 -24.50
N GLU A 26 -3.83 16.16 -24.44
CA GLU A 26 -4.65 15.90 -23.24
C GLU A 26 -4.71 14.40 -22.93
N ASP A 27 -4.84 13.56 -23.97
CA ASP A 27 -4.84 12.11 -23.85
C ASP A 27 -3.49 11.58 -23.33
N ALA A 28 -2.37 12.17 -23.80
CA ALA A 28 -1.04 11.87 -23.25
C ALA A 28 -0.92 12.24 -21.76
N SER A 29 -1.39 13.43 -21.37
CA SER A 29 -1.38 13.86 -19.96
C SER A 29 -2.29 13.00 -19.08
N PHE A 30 -3.44 12.57 -19.59
CA PHE A 30 -4.32 11.63 -18.90
C PHE A 30 -3.61 10.30 -18.65
N LEU A 31 -3.00 9.70 -19.69
CA LEU A 31 -2.31 8.41 -19.58
C LEU A 31 -1.10 8.47 -18.64
N GLU A 32 -0.35 9.58 -18.67
CA GLU A 32 0.79 9.79 -17.75
C GLU A 32 0.32 9.85 -16.28
N LEU A 33 -0.71 10.64 -16.00
CA LEU A 33 -1.26 10.78 -14.66
C LEU A 33 -1.92 9.48 -14.18
N GLN A 34 -2.61 8.76 -15.07
CA GLN A 34 -3.21 7.47 -14.78
C GLN A 34 -2.13 6.43 -14.41
N SER A 35 -1.04 6.38 -15.18
CA SER A 35 0.09 5.48 -14.92
C SER A 35 0.77 5.80 -13.59
N SER A 36 0.97 7.08 -13.29
CA SER A 36 1.48 7.55 -12.01
C SER A 36 0.58 7.11 -10.84
N LEU A 37 -0.74 7.30 -10.96
CA LEU A 37 -1.71 6.91 -9.94
C LEU A 37 -1.73 5.38 -9.74
N ALA A 38 -1.74 4.60 -10.82
CA ALA A 38 -1.66 3.15 -10.74
C ALA A 38 -0.39 2.66 -10.02
N LEU A 39 0.75 3.32 -10.26
CA LEU A 39 1.99 3.02 -9.55
C LEU A 39 1.92 3.40 -8.05
N GLN A 40 1.26 4.51 -7.72
CA GLN A 40 1.03 4.89 -6.31
C GLN A 40 0.16 3.86 -5.60
N VAL A 41 -0.96 3.44 -6.20
CA VAL A 41 -1.86 2.38 -5.69
C VAL A 41 -1.08 1.09 -5.45
N PHE A 42 -0.26 0.67 -6.42
CA PHE A 42 0.58 -0.52 -6.28
C PHE A 42 1.54 -0.42 -5.08
N LYS A 43 2.23 0.72 -4.93
CA LYS A 43 3.13 0.96 -3.79
C LYS A 43 2.37 1.00 -2.46
N MET A 44 1.16 1.58 -2.46
CA MET A 44 0.30 1.65 -1.29
C MET A 44 -0.06 0.24 -0.80
N ASN A 45 -0.46 -0.65 -1.71
CA ASN A 45 -0.72 -2.05 -1.36
C ASN A 45 0.53 -2.78 -0.82
N ALA A 46 1.70 -2.55 -1.42
CA ALA A 46 2.94 -3.12 -0.92
C ALA A 46 3.27 -2.64 0.50
N ASN A 47 3.07 -1.35 0.77
CA ASN A 47 3.25 -0.80 2.11
C ASN A 47 2.24 -1.36 3.10
N VAL A 48 0.96 -1.53 2.72
CA VAL A 48 -0.06 -2.15 3.58
C VAL A 48 0.37 -3.55 4.03
N GLN A 49 0.89 -4.36 3.13
CA GLN A 49 1.43 -5.69 3.48
C GLN A 49 2.64 -5.59 4.42
N GLY A 50 3.52 -4.62 4.20
CA GLY A 50 4.64 -4.33 5.10
C GLY A 50 4.19 -3.92 6.49
N ILE A 51 3.17 -3.06 6.60
CA ILE A 51 2.57 -2.61 7.86
C ILE A 51 2.04 -3.82 8.62
N LEU A 52 1.20 -4.66 7.99
CA LEU A 52 0.63 -5.85 8.62
C LEU A 52 1.73 -6.79 9.17
N LYS A 53 2.78 -7.05 8.38
CA LYS A 53 3.90 -7.89 8.79
C LYS A 53 4.67 -7.33 9.99
N LEU A 54 4.84 -6.00 10.06
CA LEU A 54 5.49 -5.34 11.20
C LEU A 54 4.57 -5.36 12.43
N VAL A 55 3.27 -5.15 12.25
CA VAL A 55 2.26 -5.22 13.32
C VAL A 55 2.22 -6.61 13.97
N ASP A 56 2.29 -7.68 13.18
CA ASP A 56 2.32 -9.06 13.71
C ASP A 56 3.51 -9.34 14.63
N GLN A 57 4.59 -8.58 14.49
CA GLN A 57 5.79 -8.72 15.31
C GLN A 57 5.75 -7.87 16.58
N LEU A 58 4.80 -6.94 16.70
CA LEU A 58 4.62 -6.13 17.91
C LEU A 58 4.22 -6.99 19.11
N GLY A 59 4.84 -6.72 20.26
CA GLY A 59 4.63 -7.48 21.50
C GLY A 59 5.23 -8.89 21.49
N THR A 60 6.04 -9.24 20.48
CA THR A 60 6.77 -10.51 20.43
C THR A 60 8.24 -10.30 20.82
N ALA A 61 9.01 -11.38 20.93
CA ALA A 61 10.47 -11.29 21.12
C ALA A 61 11.23 -10.55 19.99
N LYS A 62 10.57 -10.26 18.87
CA LYS A 62 11.12 -9.49 17.74
C LYS A 62 10.78 -7.99 17.81
N ASP A 63 9.97 -7.56 18.77
CA ASP A 63 9.65 -6.16 18.95
C ASP A 63 10.91 -5.37 19.32
N SER A 64 11.16 -4.29 18.59
CA SER A 64 12.35 -3.47 18.73
C SER A 64 12.05 -2.04 18.29
N ALA A 65 12.82 -1.07 18.78
CA ALA A 65 12.66 0.33 18.41
C ALA A 65 12.80 0.56 16.88
N THR A 66 13.66 -0.21 16.20
CA THR A 66 13.83 -0.14 14.74
C THR A 66 12.62 -0.64 13.98
N LEU A 67 11.96 -1.69 14.49
CA LEU A 67 10.74 -2.23 13.93
C LEU A 67 9.59 -1.23 14.04
N ARG A 68 9.41 -0.61 15.21
CA ARG A 68 8.41 0.43 15.45
C ARG A 68 8.62 1.65 14.57
N LYS A 69 9.86 2.14 14.50
CA LYS A 69 10.21 3.23 13.59
C LYS A 69 9.86 2.89 12.14
N SER A 70 10.18 1.66 11.70
CA SER A 70 9.83 1.22 10.35
C SER A 70 8.31 1.17 10.12
N LEU A 71 7.54 0.77 11.14
CA LEU A 71 6.08 0.75 11.08
C LEU A 71 5.50 2.17 10.95
N HIS A 72 6.01 3.11 11.74
CA HIS A 72 5.63 4.53 11.66
C HIS A 72 6.00 5.12 10.29
N ASP A 73 7.26 5.01 9.87
CA ASP A 73 7.73 5.54 8.57
C ASP A 73 6.91 4.98 7.40
N LEU A 74 6.55 3.69 7.45
CA LEU A 74 5.75 3.05 6.41
C LEU A 74 4.28 3.51 6.44
N THR A 75 3.72 3.73 7.63
CA THR A 75 2.37 4.27 7.81
C THR A 75 2.28 5.70 7.26
N ASP A 76 3.25 6.55 7.58
CA ASP A 76 3.35 7.94 7.11
C ASP A 76 3.50 8.03 5.60
N ALA A 77 4.41 7.23 5.03
CA ALA A 77 4.60 7.16 3.58
C ALA A 77 3.31 6.74 2.87
N THR A 78 2.54 5.82 3.46
CA THR A 78 1.27 5.32 2.91
C THR A 78 0.17 6.39 3.00
N ARG A 79 0.09 7.12 4.12
CA ARG A 79 -0.80 8.27 4.30
C ARG A 79 -0.53 9.37 3.27
N ALA A 80 0.74 9.68 3.02
CA ALA A 80 1.13 10.65 2.00
C ALA A 80 0.83 10.17 0.56
N MET A 81 0.84 8.87 0.30
CA MET A 81 0.40 8.29 -0.97
C MET A 81 -1.13 8.33 -1.12
N ALA A 82 -1.89 8.08 -0.06
CA ALA A 82 -3.34 8.21 -0.05
C ALA A 82 -3.81 9.63 -0.42
N LYS A 83 -3.21 10.66 0.20
CA LYS A 83 -3.51 12.08 -0.10
C LYS A 83 -3.20 12.42 -1.56
N ARG A 84 -1.98 12.11 -2.02
CA ARG A 84 -1.58 12.37 -3.42
C ARG A 84 -2.43 11.61 -4.43
N GLY A 85 -2.78 10.35 -4.14
CA GLY A 85 -3.61 9.53 -4.99
C GLY A 85 -5.01 10.12 -5.16
N SER A 86 -5.59 10.65 -4.09
CA SER A 86 -6.88 11.37 -4.13
C SER A 86 -6.80 12.62 -5.00
N ASP A 87 -5.74 13.43 -4.85
CA ASP A 87 -5.53 14.63 -5.67
C ASP A 87 -5.33 14.30 -7.15
N ASP A 88 -4.57 13.25 -7.45
CA ASP A 88 -4.34 12.79 -8.82
C ASP A 88 -5.63 12.21 -9.43
N LEU A 89 -6.47 11.52 -8.65
CA LEU A 89 -7.79 11.07 -9.11
C LEU A 89 -8.73 12.24 -9.42
N LYS A 90 -8.74 13.29 -8.59
CA LYS A 90 -9.49 14.54 -8.87
C LYS A 90 -9.08 15.15 -10.21
N LYS A 91 -7.77 15.28 -10.45
CA LYS A 91 -7.24 15.79 -11.72
C LYS A 91 -7.58 14.87 -12.90
N LEU A 92 -7.50 13.55 -12.73
CA LEU A 92 -7.90 12.58 -13.76
C LEU A 92 -9.37 12.71 -14.12
N SER A 93 -10.24 12.91 -13.14
CA SER A 93 -11.68 13.12 -13.38
C SER A 93 -11.93 14.39 -14.22
N VAL A 94 -11.21 15.48 -13.94
CA VAL A 94 -11.30 16.72 -14.74
C VAL A 94 -10.81 16.50 -16.17
N LEU A 95 -9.67 15.83 -16.37
CA LEU A 95 -9.17 15.51 -17.72
C LEU A 95 -10.08 14.54 -18.48
N GLN A 96 -10.67 13.57 -17.77
CA GLN A 96 -11.59 12.60 -18.36
C GLN A 96 -12.85 13.27 -18.92
N ALA A 97 -13.28 14.42 -18.39
CA ALA A 97 -14.44 15.14 -18.88
C ALA A 97 -14.33 15.53 -20.38
N SER A 98 -13.12 15.78 -20.89
CA SER A 98 -12.87 16.02 -22.33
C SER A 98 -12.53 14.76 -23.13
N LEU A 99 -12.37 13.61 -22.46
CA LEU A 99 -11.93 12.33 -23.04
C LEU A 99 -12.92 11.19 -22.72
N PRO A 100 -14.08 11.12 -23.39
CA PRO A 100 -15.11 10.12 -23.10
C PRO A 100 -14.62 8.66 -23.25
N HIS A 101 -13.68 8.40 -24.15
CA HIS A 101 -13.08 7.08 -24.36
C HIS A 101 -12.22 6.62 -23.18
N GLN A 102 -11.76 7.54 -22.33
CA GLN A 102 -10.97 7.23 -21.13
C GLN A 102 -11.83 6.97 -19.88
N LYS A 103 -13.17 7.00 -19.99
CA LYS A 103 -14.07 6.79 -18.86
C LYS A 103 -13.79 5.48 -18.11
N THR A 104 -13.68 4.37 -18.84
CA THR A 104 -13.41 3.06 -18.24
C THR A 104 -12.04 3.00 -17.56
N ALA A 105 -11.04 3.64 -18.16
CA ALA A 105 -9.69 3.73 -17.64
C ALA A 105 -9.66 4.50 -16.30
N MET A 106 -10.39 5.62 -16.23
CA MET A 106 -10.57 6.40 -15.00
C MET A 106 -11.32 5.59 -13.93
N GLN A 107 -12.43 4.93 -14.28
CA GLN A 107 -13.25 4.16 -13.34
C GLN A 107 -12.47 3.03 -12.70
N LYS A 108 -11.66 2.31 -13.50
CA LYS A 108 -10.78 1.26 -12.99
C LYS A 108 -9.79 1.82 -11.97
N THR A 109 -9.07 2.90 -12.32
CA THR A 109 -8.06 3.48 -11.42
C THR A 109 -8.69 4.06 -10.15
N SER A 110 -9.91 4.62 -10.24
CA SER A 110 -10.69 5.06 -9.08
C SER A 110 -10.99 3.90 -8.14
N HIS A 111 -11.51 2.80 -8.68
CA HIS A 111 -11.83 1.60 -7.89
C HIS A 111 -10.59 0.99 -7.25
N ASP A 112 -9.49 0.89 -7.98
CA ASP A 112 -8.22 0.35 -7.46
C ASP A 112 -7.70 1.21 -6.29
N LEU A 113 -7.81 2.54 -6.39
CA LEU A 113 -7.44 3.46 -5.30
C LEU A 113 -8.33 3.27 -4.06
N GLU A 114 -9.64 3.19 -4.23
CA GLU A 114 -10.59 2.95 -3.13
C GLU A 114 -10.26 1.66 -2.38
N MET A 115 -10.05 0.56 -3.10
CA MET A 115 -9.69 -0.73 -2.51
C MET A 115 -8.41 -0.65 -1.68
N SER A 116 -7.39 0.06 -2.19
CA SER A 116 -6.15 0.27 -1.46
C SER A 116 -6.32 1.16 -0.23
N LEU A 117 -7.17 2.19 -0.29
CA LEU A 117 -7.50 3.04 0.86
C LEU A 117 -8.21 2.25 1.96
N VAL A 118 -9.15 1.37 1.59
CA VAL A 118 -9.86 0.49 2.54
C VAL A 118 -8.88 -0.47 3.20
N ALA A 119 -8.00 -1.09 2.40
CA ALA A 119 -6.97 -1.97 2.93
C ALA A 119 -6.02 -1.25 3.91
N PHE A 120 -5.65 -0.01 3.59
CA PHE A 120 -4.82 0.82 4.46
C PHE A 120 -5.54 1.22 5.76
N GLN A 121 -6.80 1.63 5.69
CA GLN A 121 -7.61 1.93 6.87
C GLN A 121 -7.74 0.71 7.79
N ARG A 122 -7.92 -0.49 7.22
CA ARG A 122 -7.94 -1.73 8.00
C ARG A 122 -6.59 -1.99 8.67
N ALA A 123 -5.48 -1.82 7.95
CA ALA A 123 -4.14 -2.00 8.51
C ALA A 123 -3.85 -1.02 9.66
N GLN A 124 -4.31 0.24 9.54
CA GLN A 124 -4.24 1.22 10.63
C GLN A 124 -5.04 0.78 11.87
N ARG A 125 -6.28 0.30 11.70
CA ARG A 125 -7.09 -0.21 12.82
C ARG A 125 -6.40 -1.37 13.53
N VAL A 126 -5.92 -2.36 12.78
CA VAL A 126 -5.20 -3.52 13.33
C VAL A 126 -3.92 -3.07 14.05
N SER A 127 -3.19 -2.09 13.50
CA SER A 127 -2.00 -1.51 14.13
C SER A 127 -2.32 -0.86 15.49
N ALA A 128 -3.36 -0.01 15.55
CA ALA A 128 -3.78 0.64 16.78
C ALA A 128 -4.27 -0.36 17.83
N GLU A 129 -5.06 -1.36 17.44
CA GLU A 129 -5.53 -2.44 18.33
C GLU A 129 -4.36 -3.24 18.90
N ARG A 130 -3.37 -3.57 18.08
CA ARG A 130 -2.18 -4.30 18.52
C ARG A 130 -1.34 -3.47 19.49
N GLN A 131 -1.09 -2.20 19.18
CA GLN A 131 -0.37 -1.30 20.09
C GLN A 131 -1.11 -1.14 21.43
N ARG A 132 -2.44 -0.97 21.44
CA ARG A 132 -3.24 -0.91 22.68
C ARG A 132 -3.10 -2.19 23.52
N THR A 133 -3.13 -3.34 22.87
CA THR A 133 -2.96 -4.64 23.55
C THR A 133 -1.57 -4.74 24.21
N VAL A 134 -0.52 -4.29 23.52
CA VAL A 134 0.85 -4.26 24.05
C VAL A 134 0.94 -3.29 25.24
N VAL A 135 0.41 -2.08 25.11
CA VAL A 135 0.38 -1.08 26.20
C VAL A 135 -0.34 -1.61 27.42
N GLN A 136 -1.52 -2.21 27.24
CA GLN A 136 -2.29 -2.79 28.35
C GLN A 136 -1.52 -3.93 29.02
N GLY A 137 -0.84 -4.78 28.25
CA GLY A 137 0.01 -5.85 28.79
C GLY A 137 1.19 -5.33 29.63
N VAL A 138 1.86 -4.27 29.16
CA VAL A 138 2.94 -3.62 29.92
C VAL A 138 2.38 -2.96 31.18
N ARG A 139 1.25 -2.26 31.08
CA ARG A 139 0.63 -1.57 32.22
C ARG A 139 0.19 -2.54 33.31
N MET A 140 -0.39 -3.68 32.95
CA MET A 140 -0.72 -4.74 33.92
C MET A 140 0.53 -5.34 34.57
N ALA A 141 1.68 -5.38 33.89
CA ALA A 141 2.93 -5.84 34.47
C ALA A 141 3.61 -4.79 35.37
N VAL A 142 3.32 -3.49 35.16
CA VAL A 142 3.76 -2.38 36.02
C VAL A 142 2.85 -2.23 37.24
N ASP A 143 1.54 -2.36 37.06
CA ASP A 143 0.50 -2.21 38.08
C ASP A 143 0.30 -3.49 38.93
N ASP A 144 1.07 -4.57 38.69
CA ASP A 144 1.17 -5.73 39.59
C ASP A 144 1.94 -5.31 40.86
N ASP A 145 1.34 -4.37 41.56
CA ASP A 145 1.69 -3.96 42.89
C ASP A 145 1.31 -5.11 43.84
N PRO A 146 2.26 -5.71 44.58
CA PRO A 146 1.93 -6.75 45.57
C PRO A 146 0.95 -6.27 46.65
N GLU A 147 0.61 -4.97 46.72
CA GLU A 147 -0.37 -4.41 47.65
C GLU A 147 -1.84 -4.79 47.36
N GLN A 148 -2.19 -5.41 46.22
CA GLN A 148 -3.56 -5.92 45.98
C GLN A 148 -3.77 -7.39 46.38
N LEU A 149 -2.74 -8.08 46.89
CA LEU A 149 -2.86 -9.43 47.47
C LEU A 149 -3.22 -9.42 48.97
N GLU A 150 -3.53 -8.26 49.56
CA GLU A 150 -3.89 -8.16 50.99
C GLU A 150 -5.32 -8.64 51.33
N ALA A 151 -6.09 -9.17 50.37
CA ALA A 151 -7.46 -9.62 50.61
C ALA A 151 -7.67 -11.15 50.67
N GLN A 152 -6.61 -11.95 50.82
CA GLN A 152 -6.77 -13.36 51.18
C GLN A 152 -5.81 -13.77 52.30
N ASP A 153 -6.39 -13.79 53.50
CA ASP A 153 -5.83 -14.25 54.76
C ASP A 153 -5.38 -15.72 54.67
N ASP A 154 -4.36 -16.06 55.48
CA ASP A 154 -3.81 -17.40 55.77
C ASP A 154 -2.56 -17.82 54.96
N ASP A 155 -1.35 -17.47 55.45
CA ASP A 155 -0.29 -18.44 55.84
C ASP A 155 1.05 -17.73 56.24
N GLY A 156 1.57 -18.03 57.45
CA GLY A 156 3.00 -17.99 57.84
C GLY A 156 3.86 -16.69 57.76
N PRO A 157 4.46 -16.20 58.88
CA PRO A 157 5.39 -15.06 58.86
C PRO A 157 6.73 -15.29 58.12
N GLY A 158 7.02 -16.52 57.66
CA GLY A 158 8.22 -16.85 56.88
C GLY A 158 8.08 -16.60 55.37
N THR A 159 6.85 -16.54 54.84
CA THR A 159 6.60 -16.47 53.39
C THR A 159 6.58 -15.01 52.90
N ARG A 160 6.13 -14.07 53.75
CA ARG A 160 6.10 -12.62 53.45
C ARG A 160 7.48 -12.04 53.13
N GLN A 161 8.53 -12.48 53.83
CA GLN A 161 9.87 -11.89 53.64
C GLN A 161 10.58 -12.38 52.35
N ALA A 162 10.19 -13.54 51.82
CA ALA A 162 10.67 -14.04 50.54
C ALA A 162 9.93 -13.39 49.35
N GLN A 163 8.66 -13.04 49.52
CA GLN A 163 7.82 -12.48 48.46
C GLN A 163 8.05 -10.96 48.27
N ILE A 164 8.36 -10.22 49.34
CA ILE A 164 8.71 -8.79 49.29
C ILE A 164 10.03 -8.54 48.53
N LEU A 165 10.92 -9.53 48.47
CA LEU A 165 12.22 -9.39 47.82
C LEU A 165 12.20 -9.63 46.30
N GLN A 166 11.10 -10.15 45.74
CA GLN A 166 11.08 -10.71 44.38
C GLN A 166 10.25 -9.91 43.35
N ALA A 167 9.56 -8.84 43.75
CA ALA A 167 8.64 -8.11 42.88
C ALA A 167 8.99 -6.63 42.59
N GLN A 168 10.11 -6.10 43.06
CA GLN A 168 10.49 -4.72 42.74
C GLN A 168 11.24 -4.67 41.40
N LEU A 169 10.54 -4.30 40.33
CA LEU A 169 11.16 -3.77 39.11
C LEU A 169 12.14 -2.66 39.52
N SER A 170 13.35 -2.64 38.95
CA SER A 170 14.29 -1.57 39.25
C SER A 170 13.71 -0.22 38.81
N PRO A 171 14.02 0.91 39.48
CA PRO A 171 13.55 2.23 39.06
C PRO A 171 13.88 2.56 37.59
N HIS A 172 14.95 1.97 37.06
CA HIS A 172 15.35 2.09 35.66
C HIS A 172 14.44 1.30 34.71
N GLU A 173 14.00 0.10 35.10
CA GLU A 173 13.05 -0.71 34.32
C GLU A 173 11.66 -0.08 34.28
N LEU A 174 11.20 0.47 35.42
CA LEU A 174 9.94 1.22 35.48
C LEU A 174 9.97 2.45 34.55
N ALA A 175 11.04 3.25 34.61
CA ALA A 175 11.20 4.40 33.72
C ALA A 175 11.23 4.00 32.24
N TYR A 176 11.86 2.87 31.91
CA TYR A 176 11.86 2.34 30.55
C TYR A 176 10.46 1.91 30.09
N GLN A 177 9.71 1.17 30.92
CA GLN A 177 8.36 0.72 30.60
C GLN A 177 7.39 1.90 30.45
N GLU A 178 7.48 2.90 31.32
CA GLU A 178 6.69 4.13 31.22
C GLU A 178 6.98 4.89 29.91
N SER A 179 8.27 5.02 29.55
CA SER A 179 8.65 5.65 28.28
C SER A 179 8.10 4.90 27.06
N LEU A 180 8.07 3.56 27.13
CA LEU A 180 7.51 2.72 26.08
C LEU A 180 5.99 2.91 25.96
N ILE A 181 5.28 2.98 27.09
CA ILE A 181 3.84 3.25 27.12
C ILE A 181 3.55 4.60 26.45
N GLN A 182 4.27 5.65 26.83
CA GLN A 182 4.09 7.00 26.27
C GLN A 182 4.34 7.06 24.76
N GLU A 183 5.40 6.38 24.29
CA GLU A 183 5.70 6.27 22.85
C GLU A 183 4.54 5.62 22.08
N ARG A 184 4.01 4.51 22.59
CA ARG A 184 2.89 3.80 21.96
C ARG A 184 1.60 4.61 21.99
N GLU A 185 1.29 5.30 23.08
CA GLU A 185 0.11 6.16 23.16
C GLU A 185 0.19 7.36 22.21
N ALA A 186 1.40 7.87 21.94
CA ALA A 186 1.62 8.86 20.90
C ALA A 186 1.38 8.27 19.50
N GLU A 187 1.92 7.08 19.20
CA GLU A 187 1.70 6.37 17.94
C GLU A 187 0.19 6.11 17.70
N ILE A 188 -0.54 5.66 18.72
CA ILE A 188 -1.99 5.37 18.61
C ILE A 188 -2.77 6.64 18.25
N ARG A 189 -2.50 7.78 18.90
CA ARG A 189 -3.16 9.05 18.60
C ARG A 189 -2.90 9.52 17.17
N GLU A 190 -1.71 9.26 16.65
CA GLU A 190 -1.36 9.60 15.28
C GLU A 190 -2.06 8.70 14.25
N ILE A 191 -2.22 7.40 14.56
CA ILE A 191 -3.02 6.49 13.75
C ILE A 191 -4.48 6.92 13.74
N GLU A 192 -5.06 7.27 14.90
CA GLU A 192 -6.43 7.78 15.02
C GLU A 192 -6.64 9.04 14.16
N THR A 193 -5.71 9.99 14.25
CA THR A 193 -5.70 11.19 13.39
C THR A 193 -5.65 10.79 11.91
N GLY A 194 -4.79 9.84 11.54
CA GLY A 194 -4.71 9.32 10.18
C GLY A 194 -6.00 8.66 9.68
N ILE A 195 -6.75 7.97 10.55
CA ILE A 195 -8.04 7.37 10.20
C ILE A 195 -9.09 8.45 9.91
N HIS A 196 -9.07 9.56 10.66
CA HIS A 196 -9.94 10.71 10.37
C HIS A 196 -9.61 11.34 9.03
N GLU A 197 -8.33 11.54 8.71
CA GLU A 197 -7.93 12.05 7.39
C GLU A 197 -8.35 11.12 6.25
N LEU A 198 -8.25 9.79 6.42
CA LEU A 198 -8.76 8.84 5.43
C LEU A 198 -10.27 8.94 5.24
N ALA A 199 -11.03 9.19 6.32
CA ALA A 199 -12.47 9.39 6.23
C ALA A 199 -12.83 10.64 5.40
N GLU A 200 -12.07 11.72 5.53
CA GLU A 200 -12.20 12.91 4.68
C GLU A 200 -11.91 12.58 3.21
N ILE A 201 -10.84 11.81 2.94
CA ILE A 201 -10.52 11.33 1.59
C ILE A 201 -11.68 10.48 1.01
N PHE A 202 -12.27 9.58 1.80
CA PHE A 202 -13.41 8.78 1.35
C PHE A 202 -14.65 9.64 1.05
N HIS A 203 -14.90 10.67 1.85
CA HIS A 203 -15.98 11.61 1.57
C HIS A 203 -15.77 12.31 0.22
N ASP A 204 -14.56 12.82 0.00
CA ASP A 204 -14.17 13.47 -1.26
C ASP A 204 -14.29 12.52 -2.46
N LEU A 205 -13.83 11.28 -2.33
CA LEU A 205 -13.94 10.26 -3.39
C LEU A 205 -15.39 9.85 -3.65
N GLY A 206 -16.20 9.71 -2.60
CA GLY A 206 -17.63 9.37 -2.71
C GLY A 206 -18.37 10.36 -3.60
N THR A 207 -18.04 11.65 -3.54
CA THR A 207 -18.64 12.66 -4.44
C THR A 207 -18.25 12.47 -5.91
N LEU A 208 -17.06 11.96 -6.19
CA LEU A 208 -16.55 11.70 -7.55
C LEU A 208 -17.09 10.39 -8.14
N VAL A 209 -17.28 9.36 -7.31
CA VAL A 209 -17.62 8.00 -7.76
C VAL A 209 -19.13 7.78 -7.85
N HIS A 210 -19.93 8.43 -6.99
CA HIS A 210 -21.40 8.33 -7.04
C HIS A 210 -22.00 8.94 -8.33
N GLN A 211 -21.27 9.84 -9.00
CA GLN A 211 -21.70 10.42 -10.29
C GLN A 211 -21.48 9.51 -11.50
N GLN A 212 -20.81 8.35 -11.35
CA GLN A 212 -20.28 7.58 -12.50
C GLN A 212 -20.89 6.18 -12.72
N GLY A 213 -21.71 5.67 -11.79
CA GLY A 213 -22.55 4.47 -11.95
C GLY A 213 -21.81 3.12 -11.94
N GLY A 214 -21.89 2.40 -10.81
CA GLY A 214 -21.43 1.00 -10.58
C GLY A 214 -19.95 0.89 -10.16
N MET A 215 -19.49 0.07 -9.21
CA MET A 215 -20.01 -1.12 -8.53
C MET A 215 -19.55 -1.06 -7.06
N LEU A 216 -20.44 -0.68 -6.13
CA LEU A 216 -20.11 -0.46 -4.71
C LEU A 216 -20.16 -1.72 -3.83
N ASP A 217 -20.66 -2.85 -4.35
CA ASP A 217 -21.11 -3.97 -3.50
C ASP A 217 -20.07 -5.09 -3.23
N ASN A 218 -18.84 -4.98 -3.72
CA ASN A 218 -17.84 -6.07 -3.60
C ASN A 218 -16.58 -5.71 -2.80
N ILE A 219 -16.64 -4.67 -1.96
CA ILE A 219 -15.47 -4.10 -1.26
C ILE A 219 -14.90 -5.08 -0.22
N GLU A 220 -15.72 -5.89 0.43
CA GLU A 220 -15.24 -6.83 1.46
C GLU A 220 -14.59 -8.11 0.90
N SER A 221 -14.90 -8.49 -0.35
CA SER A 221 -14.43 -9.77 -0.92
C SER A 221 -13.09 -9.68 -1.69
N ASN A 222 -12.65 -8.50 -2.14
CA ASN A 222 -11.48 -8.36 -3.02
C ASN A 222 -10.14 -8.12 -2.29
N ILE A 223 -10.13 -7.92 -0.97
CA ILE A 223 -8.86 -7.71 -0.24
C ILE A 223 -7.93 -8.92 -0.31
N SER A 224 -8.48 -10.14 -0.40
CA SER A 224 -7.67 -11.36 -0.56
C SER A 224 -7.09 -11.52 -1.97
N SER A 225 -7.72 -10.97 -3.01
CA SER A 225 -7.22 -11.04 -4.39
C SER A 225 -6.16 -9.97 -4.66
N VAL A 226 -6.30 -8.76 -4.13
CA VAL A 226 -5.31 -7.68 -4.28
C VAL A 226 -3.93 -8.06 -3.73
N ALA A 227 -3.88 -8.84 -2.65
CA ALA A 227 -2.61 -9.36 -2.11
C ALA A 227 -1.90 -10.33 -3.09
N VAL A 228 -2.67 -11.12 -3.84
CA VAL A 228 -2.16 -12.04 -4.87
C VAL A 228 -1.76 -11.26 -6.13
N ASP A 229 -2.58 -10.30 -6.56
CA ASP A 229 -2.36 -9.52 -7.78
C ASP A 229 -1.18 -8.55 -7.66
N VAL A 230 -0.87 -8.04 -6.46
CA VAL A 230 0.31 -7.17 -6.23
C VAL A 230 1.61 -7.96 -6.28
N HIS A 231 1.61 -9.22 -5.82
CA HIS A 231 2.78 -10.09 -5.96
C HIS A 231 3.09 -10.37 -7.43
N SER A 232 2.06 -10.74 -8.21
CA SER A 232 2.20 -10.96 -9.65
C SER A 232 2.51 -9.68 -10.43
N GLY A 233 1.89 -8.54 -10.08
CA GLY A 233 2.16 -7.24 -10.70
C GLY A 233 3.58 -6.72 -10.45
N ALA A 234 4.16 -6.98 -9.27
CA ALA A 234 5.56 -6.68 -8.97
C ALA A 234 6.50 -7.44 -9.90
N GLU A 235 6.18 -8.71 -10.15
CA GLU A 235 6.97 -9.62 -10.96
C GLU A 235 6.90 -9.24 -12.46
N GLU A 236 5.71 -8.86 -12.93
CA GLU A 236 5.48 -8.36 -14.29
C GLU A 236 6.17 -7.01 -14.54
N LEU A 237 6.13 -6.07 -13.59
CA LEU A 237 6.84 -4.80 -13.71
C LEU A 237 8.36 -4.98 -13.70
N ARG A 238 8.88 -5.92 -12.90
CA ARG A 238 10.30 -6.27 -12.91
C ARG A 238 10.70 -6.88 -14.24
N THR A 239 9.88 -7.79 -14.76
CA THR A 239 10.07 -8.42 -16.07
C THR A 239 10.03 -7.37 -17.19
N ALA A 240 9.05 -6.47 -17.19
CA ALA A 240 8.95 -5.37 -18.16
C ALA A 240 10.18 -4.45 -18.12
N SER A 241 10.70 -4.13 -16.94
CA SER A 241 11.93 -3.33 -16.79
C SER A 241 13.16 -4.06 -17.37
N ASP A 242 13.26 -5.38 -17.16
CA ASP A 242 14.34 -6.20 -17.70
C ASP A 242 14.23 -6.36 -19.22
N TYR A 243 13.02 -6.45 -19.76
CA TYR A 243 12.76 -6.46 -21.21
C TYR A 243 13.14 -5.13 -21.85
N GLN A 244 12.76 -3.99 -21.26
CA GLN A 244 13.16 -2.66 -21.75
C GLN A 244 14.68 -2.49 -21.73
N ARG A 245 15.36 -2.95 -20.66
CA ARG A 245 16.81 -2.88 -20.53
C ARG A 245 17.54 -3.75 -21.57
N LYS A 246 17.00 -4.93 -21.89
CA LYS A 246 17.50 -5.80 -22.97
C LYS A 246 17.22 -5.24 -24.37
N ALA A 247 16.05 -4.63 -24.58
CA ALA A 247 15.70 -3.97 -25.84
C ALA A 247 16.63 -2.78 -26.14
N GLY A 248 16.93 -1.95 -25.13
CA GLY A 248 17.89 -0.85 -25.25
C GLY A 248 19.30 -1.32 -25.64
N ARG A 249 19.79 -2.43 -25.07
CA ARG A 249 21.08 -3.04 -25.45
C ARG A 249 21.10 -3.56 -26.88
N ARG A 250 19.99 -4.15 -27.36
CA ARG A 250 19.88 -4.65 -28.74
C ARG A 250 19.80 -3.51 -29.75
N ALA A 251 19.06 -2.45 -29.43
CA ALA A 251 18.98 -1.24 -30.26
C ALA A 251 20.34 -0.55 -30.40
N ALA A 252 21.13 -0.46 -29.31
CA ALA A 252 22.49 0.09 -29.36
C ALA A 252 23.42 -0.74 -30.25
N CYS A 253 23.32 -2.08 -30.21
CA CYS A 253 24.11 -2.97 -31.07
C CYS A 253 23.74 -2.78 -32.55
N LEU A 254 22.45 -2.68 -32.88
CA LEU A 254 21.98 -2.42 -34.24
C LEU A 254 22.48 -1.08 -34.80
N MET A 255 22.47 -0.03 -33.97
CA MET A 255 23.02 1.28 -34.34
C MET A 255 24.51 1.21 -34.69
N ILE A 256 25.32 0.49 -33.91
CA ILE A 256 26.75 0.33 -34.18
C ILE A 256 26.98 -0.40 -35.51
N VAL A 257 26.24 -1.48 -35.78
CA VAL A 257 26.33 -2.22 -37.04
C VAL A 257 25.97 -1.31 -38.22
N LEU A 258 24.91 -0.51 -38.10
CA LEU A 258 24.48 0.42 -39.14
C LEU A 258 25.56 1.46 -39.43
N VAL A 259 26.18 2.04 -38.39
CA VAL A 259 27.30 2.99 -38.54
C VAL A 259 28.49 2.34 -39.25
N VAL A 260 28.88 1.12 -38.88
CA VAL A 260 29.99 0.40 -39.53
C VAL A 260 29.68 0.12 -41.00
N VAL A 261 28.48 -0.36 -41.32
CA VAL A 261 28.05 -0.60 -42.71
C VAL A 261 28.09 0.68 -43.53
N THR A 262 27.57 1.78 -42.99
CA THR A 262 27.62 3.09 -43.69
C THR A 262 29.04 3.58 -43.91
N ALA A 263 29.94 3.39 -42.94
CA ALA A 263 31.34 3.79 -43.08
C ALA A 263 32.07 2.98 -44.16
N VAL A 264 31.82 1.66 -44.25
CA VAL A 264 32.40 0.79 -45.28
C VAL A 264 31.91 1.19 -46.67
N VAL A 265 30.62 1.47 -46.82
CA VAL A 265 30.04 1.91 -48.09
C VAL A 265 30.63 3.26 -48.52
N LEU A 266 30.77 4.21 -47.60
CA LEU A 266 31.37 5.51 -47.90
C LEU A 266 32.85 5.39 -48.29
N LEU A 267 33.63 4.54 -47.61
CA LEU A 267 35.01 4.28 -47.96
C LEU A 267 35.15 3.66 -49.36
N ALA A 268 34.29 2.69 -49.70
CA ALA A 268 34.30 2.03 -51.01
C ALA A 268 33.90 2.96 -52.17
N ILE A 269 33.15 4.04 -51.89
CA ILE A 269 32.78 5.04 -52.89
C ILE A 269 33.88 6.11 -53.05
N LEU A 270 34.63 6.41 -51.98
CA LEU A 270 35.72 7.41 -51.99
C LEU A 270 37.08 6.84 -52.41
N SER A 271 37.27 5.52 -52.36
CA SER A 271 38.45 4.79 -52.85
C SER A 271 38.35 4.46 -54.33
#